data_AF-A0AAD8MWB7-F1
#
_entry.id   AF-A0AAD8MWB7-F1
#
_cell.length_a   1.000
_cell.length_b   1.000
_cell.length_c   1.000
_cell.angle_alpha   90.00
_cell.angle_beta   90.00
_cell.angle_gamma   90.00
#
_symmetry.space_group_name_H-M   'P 1'
#
loop_
_entity.id
_entity.type
_entity.pdbx_description
1 polymer ?
#
loop_
_entity_poly.entity_id
_entity_poly.type
_entity_poly.pdbx_seq_one_letter_code
_entity_poly.pdbx_strand_id
1 'polypeptide(L)'
;MVNKPDMVTYKTLLDGLCKNHYVDKALSLFRTIKYHGLIPDSDTYNIIIRGCLRNEKYNEACKLVGKMIDCGFLADEITSSLLLQLLLSEVQHPTLLAMHHKILHSGL
;
A
#
# COMPACT_ATOMS: atom_id res chain seq x y z
N MET A 1 19.36 -26.59 -4.79
CA MET A 1 19.59 -25.21 -4.30
C MET A 1 18.22 -24.58 -4.11
N VAL A 2 17.84 -24.22 -2.88
CA VAL A 2 16.57 -23.50 -2.67
C VAL A 2 16.82 -22.04 -3.04
N ASN A 3 16.22 -21.57 -4.13
CA ASN A 3 16.29 -20.15 -4.50
C ASN A 3 15.57 -19.35 -3.41
N LYS A 4 16.31 -18.45 -2.75
CA LYS A 4 15.74 -17.53 -1.76
C LYS A 4 14.79 -16.56 -2.49
N PRO A 5 13.55 -16.37 -2.00
CA PRO A 5 12.64 -15.38 -2.59
C PRO A 5 13.26 -13.98 -2.57
N ASP A 6 13.18 -13.30 -3.70
CA ASP A 6 13.62 -11.92 -3.89
C ASP A 6 12.43 -10.95 -3.90
N MET A 7 12.71 -9.65 -4.02
CA MET A 7 11.64 -8.63 -4.04
C MET A 7 10.67 -8.82 -5.21
N VAL A 8 11.13 -9.33 -6.36
CA VAL A 8 10.25 -9.63 -7.50
C VAL A 8 9.23 -10.70 -7.09
N THR A 9 9.70 -11.78 -6.46
CA THR A 9 8.84 -12.86 -5.95
C THR A 9 7.80 -12.33 -4.96
N TYR A 10 8.20 -11.47 -4.00
CA TYR A 10 7.25 -10.87 -3.06
C TYR A 10 6.24 -9.96 -3.75
N LYS A 11 6.67 -9.07 -4.65
CA LYS A 11 5.75 -8.19 -5.40
C LYS A 11 4.72 -9.00 -6.18
N THR A 12 5.12 -10.08 -6.85
CA THR A 12 4.22 -10.98 -7.57
C THR A 12 3.19 -11.63 -6.65
N LEU A 13 3.63 -12.16 -5.50
CA LEU A 13 2.72 -12.78 -4.53
C LEU A 13 1.75 -11.77 -3.91
N LEU A 14 2.24 -10.58 -3.55
CA LEU A 14 1.41 -9.51 -3.01
C LEU A 14 0.33 -9.09 -4.01
N ASP A 15 0.70 -8.83 -5.27
CA ASP A 15 -0.24 -8.43 -6.31
C ASP A 15 -1.29 -9.52 -6.57
N GLY A 16 -0.86 -10.77 -6.67
CA GLY A 16 -1.75 -11.92 -6.83
C GLY A 16 -2.74 -12.07 -5.67
N LEU A 17 -2.26 -11.99 -4.41
CA LEU A 17 -3.14 -12.07 -3.23
C LEU A 17 -4.14 -10.91 -3.17
N CYS A 18 -3.70 -9.69 -3.49
CA CYS A 18 -4.55 -8.51 -3.49
C CYS A 18 -5.66 -8.58 -4.55
N LYS A 19 -5.32 -9.03 -5.77
CA LYS A 19 -6.27 -9.20 -6.88
C LYS A 19 -7.30 -10.30 -6.64
N ASN A 20 -6.96 -11.30 -5.80
CA ASN A 20 -7.84 -12.41 -5.43
C ASN A 20 -8.52 -12.21 -4.06
N HIS A 21 -8.64 -10.96 -3.58
CA HIS A 21 -9.33 -10.62 -2.33
C HIS A 21 -8.74 -11.24 -1.05
N TYR A 22 -7.50 -11.76 -1.09
CA TYR A 22 -6.79 -12.28 0.07
C TYR A 22 -5.90 -11.22 0.74
N VAL A 23 -6.42 -10.00 0.89
CA VAL A 23 -5.64 -8.84 1.35
C VAL A 23 -5.03 -9.02 2.75
N ASP A 24 -5.70 -9.74 3.65
CA ASP A 24 -5.16 -10.01 5.00
C ASP A 24 -3.92 -10.92 4.96
N LYS A 25 -3.89 -11.87 4.01
CA LYS A 25 -2.69 -12.69 3.73
C LYS A 25 -1.60 -11.83 3.10
N ALA A 26 -1.97 -10.93 2.17
CA ALA A 26 -1.01 -10.00 1.55
C ALA A 26 -0.36 -9.08 2.60
N LEU A 27 -1.13 -8.53 3.54
CA LEU A 27 -0.62 -7.73 4.65
C LEU A 27 0.32 -8.52 5.57
N SER A 28 -0.03 -9.77 5.85
CA SER A 28 0.82 -10.67 6.63
C SER A 28 2.14 -10.94 5.92
N LEU A 29 2.10 -11.22 4.61
CA LEU A 29 3.29 -11.42 3.78
C LEU A 29 4.14 -10.15 3.66
N PHE A 30 3.52 -8.98 3.49
CA PHE A 30 4.22 -7.69 3.45
C PHE A 30 5.03 -7.44 4.73
N ARG A 31 4.48 -7.81 5.89
CA ARG A 31 5.19 -7.69 7.18
C ARG A 31 6.40 -8.61 7.27
N THR A 32 6.47 -9.71 6.51
CA THR A 32 7.63 -10.62 6.56
C THR A 32 8.81 -10.18 5.71
N ILE A 33 8.62 -9.32 4.71
CA ILE A 33 9.68 -8.85 3.80
C ILE A 33 10.93 -8.39 4.57
N LYS A 34 10.74 -7.57 5.61
CA LYS A 34 11.85 -7.07 6.44
C LYS A 34 12.56 -8.15 7.24
N TYR A 35 11.84 -9.17 7.73
CA TYR A 35 12.44 -10.30 8.44
C TYR A 35 13.32 -11.16 7.53
N HIS A 36 13.11 -11.09 6.21
CA HIS A 36 13.96 -11.77 5.22
C HIS A 36 15.15 -10.92 4.74
N GLY A 37 15.37 -9.75 5.34
CA GLY A 37 16.44 -8.82 5.01
C GLY A 37 16.19 -8.00 3.75
N LEU A 38 14.94 -7.94 3.29
CA LEU A 38 14.54 -7.16 2.12
C LEU A 38 13.87 -5.85 2.56
N ILE A 39 13.98 -4.83 1.72
CA ILE A 39 13.43 -3.50 2.00
C ILE A 39 12.30 -3.22 0.99
N PRO A 40 11.07 -2.97 1.46
CA PRO A 40 9.99 -2.51 0.59
C PRO A 40 10.35 -1.19 -0.09
N ASP A 41 10.21 -1.15 -1.41
CA ASP A 41 10.35 0.04 -2.25
C ASP A 41 8.98 0.66 -2.59
N SER A 42 8.99 1.74 -3.37
CA SER A 42 7.78 2.45 -3.80
C SER A 42 6.73 1.51 -4.43
N ASP A 43 7.13 0.64 -5.36
CA ASP A 43 6.21 -0.32 -6.00
C ASP A 43 5.57 -1.25 -4.99
N THR A 44 6.37 -1.76 -4.03
CA THR A 44 5.88 -2.68 -3.01
C THR A 44 4.80 -2.02 -2.16
N TYR A 45 4.98 -0.75 -1.78
CA TYR A 45 3.96 0.05 -1.10
C TYR A 45 2.73 0.25 -1.99
N ASN A 46 2.90 0.71 -3.23
CA ASN A 46 1.80 0.94 -4.17
C ASN A 46 0.92 -0.32 -4.37
N ILE A 47 1.53 -1.50 -4.52
CA ILE A 47 0.80 -2.78 -4.64
C ILE A 47 -0.09 -3.01 -3.42
N ILE A 48 0.47 -2.96 -2.21
CA ILE A 48 -0.29 -3.29 -1.00
C ILE A 48 -1.33 -2.21 -0.66
N ILE A 49 -1.04 -0.94 -0.90
CA ILE A 49 -1.99 0.17 -0.71
C ILE A 49 -3.20 -0.02 -1.61
N ARG A 50 -3.00 -0.21 -2.93
CA ARG A 50 -4.11 -0.48 -3.86
C ARG A 50 -4.89 -1.73 -3.47
N GLY A 51 -4.20 -2.77 -3.02
CA GLY A 51 -4.81 -3.97 -2.49
C GLY A 51 -5.73 -3.68 -1.31
N CYS A 52 -5.29 -2.88 -0.33
CA CYS A 52 -6.11 -2.44 0.79
C CYS A 52 -7.32 -1.60 0.34
N LEU A 53 -7.12 -0.64 -0.57
CA LEU A 53 -8.19 0.24 -1.05
C LEU A 53 -9.28 -0.54 -1.78
N ARG A 54 -8.91 -1.45 -2.68
CA ARG A 54 -9.85 -2.31 -3.43
C ARG A 54 -10.62 -3.31 -2.56
N ASN A 55 -10.10 -3.60 -1.38
CA ASN A 55 -10.71 -4.53 -0.41
C ASN A 55 -11.20 -3.80 0.84
N GLU A 56 -11.42 -2.49 0.75
CA GLU A 56 -12.02 -1.64 1.79
C GLU A 56 -11.28 -1.64 3.15
N LYS A 57 -9.99 -2.00 3.15
CA LYS A 57 -9.11 -1.96 4.34
C LYS A 57 -8.51 -0.57 4.50
N TYR A 58 -9.35 0.46 4.56
CA TYR A 58 -8.94 1.87 4.50
C TYR A 58 -7.97 2.29 5.61
N ASN A 59 -8.18 1.81 6.84
CA ASN A 59 -7.29 2.12 7.96
C ASN A 59 -5.87 1.58 7.74
N GLU A 60 -5.73 0.38 7.15
CA GLU A 60 -4.40 -0.17 6.82
C GLU A 60 -3.78 0.57 5.64
N ALA A 61 -4.57 0.93 4.62
CA ALA A 61 -4.10 1.76 3.51
C ALA A 61 -3.53 3.10 4.01
N CYS A 62 -4.21 3.78 4.94
CA CYS A 62 -3.76 5.04 5.51
C CYS A 62 -2.43 4.90 6.26
N LYS A 63 -2.28 3.86 7.09
CA LYS A 63 -1.02 3.57 7.79
C LYS A 63 0.12 3.33 6.80
N LEU A 64 -0.16 2.58 5.73
CA LEU A 64 0.82 2.25 4.70
C LEU A 64 1.27 3.48 3.92
N VAL A 65 0.36 4.40 3.57
CA VAL A 65 0.77 5.67 2.94
C VAL A 65 1.55 6.55 3.90
N GLY A 66 1.14 6.64 5.16
CA GLY A 66 1.92 7.34 6.17
C GLY A 66 3.37 6.86 6.18
N LYS A 67 3.56 5.53 6.21
CA LYS A 67 4.87 4.88 6.20
C LYS A 67 5.63 5.05 4.88
N MET A 68 4.93 5.06 3.74
CA MET A 68 5.50 5.29 2.42
C MET A 68 6.13 6.69 2.35
N ILE A 69 5.39 7.71 2.82
CA ILE A 69 5.86 9.10 2.91
C ILE A 69 7.03 9.21 3.89
N ASP A 70 6.93 8.58 5.07
CA ASP A 70 8.02 8.61 6.07
C ASP A 70 9.30 7.93 5.56
N CYS A 71 9.18 7.05 4.55
CA CYS A 71 10.30 6.42 3.85
C CYS A 71 10.79 7.21 2.62
N GLY A 72 10.21 8.39 2.34
CA GLY A 72 10.59 9.25 1.21
C GLY A 72 10.05 8.80 -0.15
N PHE A 73 9.02 7.96 -0.18
CA PHE A 73 8.40 7.49 -1.42
C PHE A 73 7.09 8.23 -1.73
N LEU A 74 6.83 8.45 -3.01
CA LEU A 74 5.59 9.04 -3.52
C LEU A 74 4.68 7.97 -4.13
N ALA A 75 3.38 8.10 -3.85
CA ALA A 75 2.36 7.30 -4.54
C ALA A 75 2.42 7.59 -6.04
N ASP A 76 2.26 6.55 -6.86
CA ASP A 76 2.16 6.76 -8.31
C ASP A 76 0.78 7.29 -8.70
N GLU A 77 0.61 7.62 -9.98
CA GLU A 77 -0.61 8.20 -10.53
C GLU A 77 -1.87 7.37 -10.21
N ILE A 78 -1.77 6.04 -10.37
CA ILE A 78 -2.91 5.13 -10.15
C ILE A 78 -3.26 5.07 -8.66
N THR A 79 -2.26 4.96 -7.78
CA THR A 79 -2.50 4.93 -6.33
C THR A 79 -3.09 6.25 -5.87
N SER A 80 -2.57 7.37 -6.37
CA SER A 80 -3.08 8.72 -6.07
C SER A 80 -4.51 8.91 -6.56
N SER A 81 -4.83 8.48 -7.79
CA SER A 81 -6.19 8.54 -8.35
C SER A 81 -7.19 7.73 -7.52
N LEU A 82 -6.83 6.50 -7.10
CA LEU A 82 -7.69 5.67 -6.27
C LEU A 82 -7.95 6.28 -4.89
N LEU A 83 -6.95 6.94 -4.33
CA LEU A 83 -7.10 7.69 -3.07
C LEU A 83 -8.03 8.89 -3.25
N LEU A 84 -7.90 9.66 -4.34
CA LEU A 84 -8.78 10.78 -4.66
C LEU A 84 -10.23 10.32 -4.90
N GLN A 85 -10.44 9.24 -5.66
CA GLN A 85 -11.78 8.70 -5.92
C GLN A 85 -12.50 8.32 -4.62
N LEU A 86 -11.79 7.70 -3.67
CA LEU A 86 -12.36 7.31 -2.37
C LEU A 86 -12.65 8.50 -1.46
N LEU A 87 -11.89 9.59 -1.58
CA LEU A 87 -12.16 10.84 -0.85
C LEU A 87 -13.38 11.57 -1.39
N LEU A 88 -13.66 11.44 -2.68
CA LEU A 88 -14.77 12.09 -3.38
C LEU A 88 -16.08 11.28 -3.32
N SER A 89 -16.01 9.96 -3.10
CA SER A 89 -17.20 9.18 -2.75
C SER A 89 -17.61 9.53 -1.31
N GLU A 90 -18.79 10.12 -1.14
CA GLU A 90 -19.31 10.71 0.11
C GLU A 90 -19.56 9.74 1.29
N VAL A 91 -18.59 8.91 1.66
CA VAL A 91 -18.65 8.06 2.87
C VAL A 91 -17.50 8.46 3.78
N GLN A 92 -17.79 9.38 4.70
CA GLN A 92 -16.79 9.91 5.63
C GLN A 92 -16.25 8.81 6.55
N HIS A 93 -15.05 8.31 6.23
CA HIS A 93 -14.14 7.78 7.25
C HIS A 93 -13.11 8.88 7.56
N PRO A 94 -13.11 9.48 8.77
CA PRO A 94 -12.24 10.61 9.12
C PRO A 94 -10.74 10.39 8.83
N THR A 95 -10.31 9.12 8.89
CA THR A 95 -8.94 8.70 8.58
C THR A 95 -8.50 9.05 7.16
N LEU A 96 -9.40 9.00 6.18
CA LEU A 96 -9.07 9.29 4.78
C LEU A 96 -8.80 10.80 4.59
N LEU A 97 -9.58 11.66 5.24
CA LEU A 97 -9.40 13.13 5.19
C LEU A 97 -8.05 13.56 5.76
N ALA A 98 -7.60 12.94 6.84
CA ALA A 98 -6.27 13.20 7.43
C ALA A 98 -5.12 12.85 6.44
N MET A 99 -5.34 11.86 5.58
CA MET A 99 -4.37 11.42 4.59
C MET A 99 -4.23 12.41 3.43
N HIS A 100 -5.33 13.05 2.99
CA HIS A 100 -5.30 14.13 2.01
C HIS A 100 -4.42 15.30 2.48
N HIS A 101 -4.61 15.75 3.73
CA HIS A 101 -3.75 16.78 4.32
C HIS A 101 -2.29 16.34 4.32
N LYS A 102 -1.98 15.09 4.71
CA LYS A 102 -0.59 14.62 4.71
C LYS A 102 0.02 14.60 3.31
N ILE A 103 -0.71 14.12 2.29
CA ILE A 103 -0.23 14.03 0.90
C ILE A 103 -0.02 15.42 0.28
N LEU A 104 -0.94 16.36 0.47
CA LEU A 104 -0.81 17.71 -0.10
C LEU A 104 0.30 18.54 0.56
N HIS A 105 0.56 18.34 1.85
CA HIS A 105 1.59 19.11 2.57
C HIS A 105 2.99 18.49 2.44
N SER A 106 3.11 17.25 1.95
CA SER A 106 4.40 16.60 1.68
C SER A 106 5.02 16.95 0.31
N GLY A 107 4.36 17.79 -0.49
CA GLY A 107 4.87 18.24 -1.79
C GLY A 107 4.69 17.20 -2.90
N LEU A 108 3.86 17.55 -3.89
CA LEU A 108 3.94 16.99 -5.24
C LEU A 108 5.14 17.60 -5.97
#